data_AF-A0A1M7H6V2-F1
#
_entry.id   AF-A0A1M7H6V2-F1
#
_cell.length_a   1.000
_cell.length_b   1.000
_cell.length_c   1.000
_cell.angle_alpha   90.00
_cell.angle_beta   90.00
_cell.angle_gamma   90.00
#
_symmetry.space_group_name_H-M   'P 1'
#
loop_
_entity.id
_entity.type
_entity.pdbx_description
1 polymer ?
#
loop_
_entity_poly.entity_id
_entity_poly.type
_entity_poly.pdbx_seq_one_letter_code
_entity_poly.pdbx_strand_id
1 'polypeptide(L)'
;MVCVAFLINKLLAPSNPTPEKLTSYECGEETTGNAWLPFNSRFYVIALIFLLFDVEMVFIFPWATVFGSHEINNYDPRWGWLALTEMFVFLGILILGLAYVWVKGDLDWIKPKPIVPITDTFIPKSLYEKLNAEQSVYKVKAFSLTTVPPVPLETVLTAETTGTNETSGTSGTGGTPGTPPIRKPMFKPTFKKPGNEQ
;
A
#
# COMPACT_ATOMS: atom_id res chain seq x y z
N MET A 1 6.40 -22.65 28.19
CA MET A 1 7.00 -21.31 28.00
C MET A 1 6.01 -20.29 27.44
N VAL A 2 5.37 -20.53 26.29
CA VAL A 2 4.42 -19.56 25.67
C VAL A 2 3.20 -19.23 26.55
N CYS A 3 2.57 -20.23 27.17
CA CYS A 3 1.41 -19.98 28.06
C CYS A 3 1.77 -19.11 29.28
N VAL A 4 2.99 -19.26 29.80
CA VAL A 4 3.51 -18.46 30.91
C VAL A 4 3.69 -17.00 30.48
N ALA A 5 4.20 -16.77 29.27
CA ALA A 5 4.34 -15.42 28.72
C ALA A 5 2.98 -14.71 28.56
N PHE A 6 1.96 -15.42 28.06
CA PHE A 6 0.61 -14.86 27.96
C PHE A 6 -0.01 -14.57 29.33
N LEU A 7 0.22 -15.43 30.33
CA LEU A 7 -0.26 -15.22 31.70
C LEU A 7 0.39 -14.01 32.38
N ILE A 8 1.72 -13.89 32.26
CA ILE A 8 2.48 -12.75 32.78
C ILE A 8 2.02 -11.45 32.10
N ASN A 9 1.87 -11.44 30.77
CA ASN A 9 1.37 -10.27 30.04
C ASN A 9 -0.04 -9.89 30.51
N LYS A 10 -0.97 -10.84 30.62
CA LYS A 10 -2.34 -10.57 31.07
C LYS A 10 -2.40 -10.04 32.52
N LEU A 11 -1.44 -10.42 33.38
CA LEU A 11 -1.40 -9.98 34.77
C LEU A 11 -0.73 -8.62 34.97
N LEU A 12 0.34 -8.34 34.22
CA LEU A 12 1.12 -7.09 34.34
C LEU A 12 0.63 -5.96 33.41
N ALA A 13 -0.01 -6.28 32.28
CA ALA A 13 -0.42 -5.27 31.31
C ALA A 13 -1.65 -4.48 31.80
N PRO A 14 -1.63 -3.13 31.72
CA PRO A 14 -2.77 -2.31 32.06
C PRO A 14 -3.91 -2.54 31.05
N SER A 15 -5.06 -2.99 31.56
CA SER A 15 -6.27 -3.26 30.78
C SER A 15 -7.23 -2.08 30.87
N ASN A 16 -7.37 -1.31 29.78
CA ASN A 16 -8.32 -0.21 29.65
C ASN A 16 -9.08 -0.29 28.30
N PRO A 17 -10.03 -1.24 28.18
CA PRO A 17 -10.83 -1.38 26.97
C PRO A 17 -11.82 -0.21 26.85
N THR A 18 -11.69 0.57 25.78
CA THR A 18 -12.67 1.58 25.38
C THR A 18 -13.35 1.14 24.08
N PRO A 19 -14.61 1.52 23.81
CA PRO A 19 -15.31 1.10 22.60
C PRO A 19 -14.53 1.44 21.32
N GLU A 20 -13.92 2.63 21.24
CA GLU A 20 -13.07 3.04 20.11
C GLU A 20 -11.76 2.23 19.96
N LYS A 21 -11.23 1.62 21.03
CA LYS A 21 -10.04 0.75 20.94
C LYS A 21 -10.39 -0.66 20.49
N LEU A 22 -11.66 -1.02 20.56
CA LEU A 22 -12.18 -2.33 20.19
C LEU A 22 -12.75 -2.35 18.77
N THR A 23 -12.82 -1.20 18.09
CA THR A 23 -13.22 -1.09 16.69
C THR A 23 -12.04 -1.35 15.75
N SER A 24 -12.34 -1.75 14.51
CA SER A 24 -11.32 -1.92 13.47
C SER A 24 -10.70 -0.58 13.07
N TYR A 25 -9.40 -0.59 12.83
CA TYR A 25 -8.69 0.60 12.33
C TYR A 25 -8.96 0.83 10.84
N GLU A 26 -9.63 1.93 10.51
CA GLU A 26 -9.91 2.37 9.13
C GLU A 26 -9.34 3.77 8.83
N CYS A 27 -8.10 4.04 9.26
CA CYS A 27 -7.43 5.34 9.07
C CYS A 27 -8.21 6.56 9.62
N GLY A 28 -9.16 6.35 10.54
CA GLY A 28 -10.01 7.40 11.13
C GLY A 28 -11.38 7.55 10.48
N GLU A 29 -11.73 6.71 9.49
CA GLU A 29 -13.09 6.59 8.96
C GLU A 29 -13.91 5.54 9.73
N GLU A 30 -15.24 5.68 9.70
CA GLU A 30 -16.16 4.64 10.14
C GLU A 30 -16.10 3.46 9.18
N THR A 31 -16.14 2.22 9.69
CA THR A 31 -16.08 1.04 8.82
C THR A 31 -17.31 0.99 7.92
N THR A 32 -17.10 0.99 6.60
CA THR A 32 -18.18 0.86 5.63
C THR A 32 -18.05 -0.41 4.80
N GLY A 33 -19.17 -1.04 4.50
CA GLY A 33 -19.22 -2.24 3.66
C GLY A 33 -18.88 -3.54 4.40
N ASN A 34 -18.61 -4.57 3.60
CA ASN A 34 -18.33 -5.92 4.09
C ASN A 34 -16.84 -6.23 3.94
N ALA A 35 -16.23 -6.89 4.92
CA ALA A 35 -14.82 -7.32 4.88
C ALA A 35 -14.56 -8.48 3.90
N TRP A 36 -15.61 -9.04 3.29
CA TRP A 36 -15.51 -10.10 2.30
C TRP A 36 -15.24 -9.53 0.91
N LEU A 37 -13.95 -9.41 0.58
CA LEU A 37 -13.49 -9.04 -0.76
C LEU A 37 -13.12 -10.31 -1.56
N PRO A 38 -13.48 -10.41 -2.85
CA PRO A 38 -13.01 -11.50 -3.70
C PRO A 38 -11.49 -11.41 -3.86
N PHE A 39 -10.80 -12.43 -3.36
CA PHE A 39 -9.35 -12.57 -3.55
C PHE A 39 -9.04 -13.15 -4.94
N ASN A 40 -7.85 -12.85 -5.44
CA ASN A 40 -7.39 -13.39 -6.71
C ASN A 40 -7.13 -14.91 -6.62
N SER A 41 -7.50 -15.69 -7.63
CA SER A 41 -7.27 -17.14 -7.63
C SER A 41 -5.78 -17.54 -7.67
N ARG A 42 -4.87 -16.64 -8.06
CA ARG A 42 -3.42 -16.92 -8.11
C ARG A 42 -2.83 -17.35 -6.76
N PHE A 43 -3.36 -16.85 -5.66
CA PHE A 43 -2.95 -17.27 -4.30
C PHE A 43 -3.20 -18.76 -4.07
N TYR A 44 -4.31 -19.28 -4.59
CA TYR A 44 -4.65 -20.69 -4.49
C TYR A 44 -3.69 -21.56 -5.31
N VAL A 45 -3.32 -21.13 -6.51
CA VAL A 45 -2.37 -21.87 -7.36
C VAL A 45 -1.00 -21.99 -6.68
N ILE A 46 -0.50 -20.90 -6.11
CA ILE A 46 0.77 -20.91 -5.35
C ILE A 46 0.67 -21.84 -4.14
N ALA A 47 -0.44 -21.79 -3.39
CA ALA A 47 -0.66 -22.69 -2.26
C ALA A 47 -0.73 -24.17 -2.65
N LEU A 48 -1.37 -24.48 -3.78
CA LEU A 48 -1.48 -25.85 -4.30
C LEU A 48 -0.11 -26.39 -4.75
N ILE A 49 0.69 -25.58 -5.42
CA ILE A 49 2.06 -25.96 -5.83
C ILE A 49 2.95 -26.16 -4.60
N PHE A 50 2.84 -25.27 -3.60
CA PHE A 50 3.56 -25.42 -2.34
C PHE A 50 3.18 -26.72 -1.63
N LEU A 51 1.88 -27.03 -1.52
CA LEU A 51 1.40 -28.26 -0.91
C LEU A 51 1.90 -29.51 -1.64
N LEU A 52 1.89 -29.49 -2.98
CA LEU A 52 2.43 -30.57 -3.79
C LEU A 52 3.93 -30.75 -3.49
N PHE A 53 4.72 -29.67 -3.55
CA PHE A 53 6.15 -29.74 -3.27
C PHE A 53 6.48 -30.18 -1.82
N ASP A 54 5.68 -29.76 -0.85
CA ASP A 54 5.85 -30.13 0.57
C ASP A 54 5.64 -31.64 0.78
N VAL A 55 4.59 -32.21 0.19
CA VAL A 55 4.34 -33.66 0.22
C VAL A 55 5.48 -34.43 -0.45
N GLU A 56 5.99 -33.94 -1.56
CA GLU A 56 7.07 -34.59 -2.30
C GLU A 56 8.41 -34.53 -1.52
N MET A 57 8.64 -33.47 -0.76
CA MET A 57 9.79 -33.35 0.14
C MET A 57 9.78 -34.38 1.28
N VAL A 58 8.60 -34.82 1.74
CA VAL A 58 8.49 -35.90 2.74
C VAL A 58 9.07 -37.21 2.20
N PHE A 59 8.97 -37.49 0.90
CA PHE A 59 9.55 -38.70 0.32
C PHE A 59 11.08 -38.70 0.27
N ILE A 60 11.71 -37.53 0.36
CA ILE A 60 13.17 -37.41 0.42
C ILE A 60 13.74 -37.95 1.73
N PHE A 61 13.00 -37.84 2.84
CA PHE A 61 13.47 -38.27 4.16
C PHE A 61 13.72 -39.78 4.26
N PRO A 62 12.77 -40.67 3.91
CA PRO A 62 13.03 -42.11 3.90
C PRO A 62 14.15 -42.52 2.95
N TRP A 63 14.21 -41.92 1.77
CA TRP A 63 15.30 -42.19 0.82
C TRP A 63 16.66 -41.87 1.42
N ALA A 64 16.81 -40.67 2.02
CA ALA A 64 18.07 -40.23 2.61
C ALA A 64 18.48 -41.06 3.83
N THR A 65 17.53 -41.51 4.64
CA THR A 65 17.82 -42.29 5.85
C THR A 65 18.12 -43.76 5.55
N VAL A 66 17.40 -44.38 4.61
CA VAL A 66 17.58 -45.81 4.26
C VAL A 66 18.79 -46.01 3.36
N PHE A 67 18.84 -45.30 2.23
CA PHE A 67 19.94 -45.45 1.25
C PHE A 67 21.19 -44.65 1.61
N GLY A 68 21.12 -43.78 2.62
CA GLY A 68 22.30 -43.17 3.24
C GLY A 68 23.05 -44.11 4.19
N SER A 69 22.45 -45.24 4.59
CA SER A 69 23.09 -46.20 5.48
C SER A 69 24.16 -47.02 4.74
N HIS A 70 25.37 -47.08 5.34
CA HIS A 70 26.51 -47.77 4.74
C HIS A 70 26.34 -49.30 4.70
N GLU A 71 25.46 -49.84 5.56
CA GLU A 71 25.17 -51.27 5.66
C GLU A 71 24.44 -51.79 4.42
N ILE A 72 23.41 -51.07 3.97
CA ILE A 72 22.61 -51.46 2.80
C ILE A 72 23.44 -51.33 1.51
N ASN A 73 24.22 -50.26 1.37
CA ASN A 73 25.04 -50.01 0.18
C ASN A 73 26.23 -50.98 0.05
N ASN A 74 26.74 -51.53 1.16
CA ASN A 74 27.84 -52.51 1.14
C ASN A 74 27.40 -53.92 0.70
N TYR A 75 26.13 -54.27 0.89
CA TYR A 75 25.64 -55.62 0.58
C TYR A 75 25.62 -55.89 -0.92
N ASP A 76 25.17 -54.91 -1.71
CA ASP A 76 25.26 -54.94 -3.17
C ASP A 76 25.41 -53.50 -3.72
N PRO A 77 26.55 -53.16 -4.35
CA PRO A 77 26.84 -51.82 -4.86
C PRO A 77 25.84 -51.28 -5.90
N ARG A 78 25.05 -52.17 -6.53
CA ARG A 78 24.10 -51.79 -7.57
C ARG A 78 22.91 -50.99 -7.02
N TRP A 79 22.54 -51.23 -5.76
CA TRP A 79 21.42 -50.55 -5.10
C TRP A 79 21.69 -49.07 -4.88
N GLY A 80 22.92 -48.71 -4.53
CA GLY A 80 23.30 -47.30 -4.37
C GLY A 80 23.16 -46.49 -5.67
N TRP A 81 23.61 -47.06 -6.80
CA TRP A 81 23.49 -46.39 -8.10
C TRP A 81 22.03 -46.28 -8.59
N LEU A 82 21.22 -47.32 -8.36
CA LEU A 82 19.80 -47.31 -8.69
C LEU A 82 19.04 -46.27 -7.85
N ALA A 83 19.19 -46.30 -6.53
CA ALA A 83 18.53 -45.35 -5.63
C ALA A 83 18.96 -43.90 -5.92
N LEU A 84 20.22 -43.67 -6.28
CA LEU A 84 20.70 -42.36 -6.71
C LEU A 84 20.04 -41.92 -8.02
N THR A 85 19.95 -42.81 -9.01
CA THR A 85 19.30 -42.51 -10.30
C THR A 85 17.81 -42.23 -10.11
N GLU A 86 17.11 -43.03 -9.32
CA GLU A 86 15.69 -42.82 -8.98
C GLU A 86 15.48 -41.44 -8.34
N MET A 87 16.38 -41.02 -7.45
CA MET A 87 16.30 -39.71 -6.82
C MET A 87 16.52 -38.55 -7.79
N PHE A 88 17.45 -38.69 -8.74
CA PHE A 88 17.64 -37.71 -9.81
C PHE A 88 16.41 -37.62 -10.72
N VAL A 89 15.78 -38.74 -11.04
CA VAL A 89 14.54 -38.76 -11.83
C VAL A 89 13.41 -38.09 -11.05
N PHE A 90 13.23 -38.43 -9.78
CA PHE A 90 12.23 -37.84 -8.89
C PHE A 90 12.39 -36.31 -8.79
N LEU A 91 13.61 -35.83 -8.51
CA LEU A 91 13.91 -34.41 -8.44
C LEU A 91 13.77 -33.73 -9.81
N GLY A 92 14.12 -34.42 -10.89
CA GLY A 92 13.93 -33.95 -12.26
C GLY A 92 12.46 -33.69 -12.60
N ILE A 93 11.56 -34.55 -12.15
CA ILE A 93 10.11 -34.37 -12.33
C ILE A 93 9.61 -33.14 -11.56
N LEU A 94 10.08 -32.93 -10.31
CA LEU A 94 9.72 -31.74 -9.51
C LEU A 94 10.19 -30.45 -10.16
N ILE A 95 11.45 -30.42 -10.64
CA ILE A 95 12.02 -29.27 -11.34
C ILE A 95 11.26 -29.01 -12.65
N LEU A 96 10.90 -30.05 -13.39
CA LEU A 96 10.13 -29.92 -14.63
C LEU A 96 8.72 -29.34 -14.36
N GLY A 97 8.05 -29.80 -13.30
CA GLY A 97 6.78 -29.25 -12.85
C GLY A 97 6.89 -27.76 -12.49
N LEU A 98 7.90 -27.39 -11.72
CA LEU A 98 8.17 -25.99 -11.37
C LEU A 98 8.49 -25.14 -12.60
N ALA A 99 9.33 -25.64 -13.50
CA ALA A 99 9.69 -24.96 -14.74
C ALA A 99 8.47 -24.73 -15.65
N TYR A 100 7.57 -25.72 -15.73
CA TYR A 100 6.32 -25.59 -16.49
C TYR A 100 5.45 -24.43 -15.98
N VAL A 101 5.20 -24.39 -14.66
CA VAL A 101 4.40 -23.32 -14.04
C VAL A 101 5.08 -21.96 -14.20
N TRP A 102 6.41 -21.92 -14.08
CA TRP A 102 7.19 -20.70 -14.29
C TRP A 102 7.03 -20.17 -15.71
N VAL A 103 7.22 -21.00 -16.73
CA VAL A 103 7.04 -20.58 -18.13
C VAL A 103 5.60 -20.15 -18.41
N LYS A 104 4.62 -20.78 -17.74
CA LYS A 104 3.21 -20.39 -17.84
C LYS A 104 2.90 -19.04 -17.19
N GLY A 105 3.77 -18.51 -16.33
CA GLY A 105 3.59 -17.21 -15.67
C GLY A 105 2.57 -17.24 -14.52
N ASP A 106 2.18 -18.42 -14.03
CA ASP A 106 1.25 -18.55 -12.90
C ASP A 106 1.89 -18.07 -11.58
N LEU A 107 3.22 -17.94 -11.53
CA LEU A 107 3.96 -17.32 -10.43
C LEU A 107 4.01 -15.78 -10.50
N ASP A 108 3.62 -15.17 -11.63
CA ASP A 108 3.74 -13.73 -11.79
C ASP A 108 2.68 -12.98 -10.98
N TRP A 109 3.14 -11.95 -10.27
CA TRP A 109 2.25 -11.09 -9.50
C TRP A 109 1.53 -10.06 -10.37
N ILE A 110 0.25 -9.85 -10.08
CA ILE A 110 -0.54 -8.79 -10.72
C ILE A 110 -0.07 -7.45 -10.18
N LYS A 111 0.71 -6.73 -10.99
CA LYS A 111 1.05 -5.34 -10.70
C LYS A 111 -0.14 -4.47 -11.13
N PRO A 112 -0.81 -3.75 -10.20
CA PRO A 112 -1.79 -2.77 -10.60
C PRO A 112 -1.10 -1.74 -11.51
N LYS A 113 -1.70 -1.44 -12.66
CA LYS A 113 -1.25 -0.33 -13.51
C LYS A 113 -2.03 0.89 -13.03
N PRO A 114 -1.42 1.78 -12.21
CA PRO A 114 -2.11 2.98 -11.78
C PRO A 114 -2.41 3.84 -13.00
N ILE A 115 -3.70 4.07 -13.25
CA ILE A 115 -4.15 5.12 -14.15
C ILE A 115 -3.87 6.45 -13.47
N VAL A 116 -2.77 7.10 -13.85
CA VAL A 116 -2.47 8.44 -13.37
C VAL A 116 -3.47 9.41 -13.99
N PRO A 117 -4.35 10.04 -13.19
CA PRO A 117 -5.28 11.02 -13.73
C PRO A 117 -4.47 12.19 -14.28
N ILE A 118 -4.61 12.46 -15.58
CA ILE A 118 -4.06 13.67 -16.19
C ILE A 118 -5.03 14.82 -15.94
N THR A 119 -4.61 15.76 -15.10
CA THR A 119 -5.30 17.03 -14.94
C THR A 119 -4.68 18.05 -15.88
N ASP A 120 -5.52 18.69 -16.70
CA ASP A 120 -5.10 19.85 -17.47
C ASP A 120 -4.94 21.00 -16.48
N THR A 121 -3.70 21.27 -16.11
CA THR A 121 -3.34 22.36 -15.21
C THR A 121 -2.56 23.39 -16.01
N PHE A 122 -2.71 24.65 -15.64
CA PHE A 122 -1.97 25.75 -16.27
C PHE A 122 -0.44 25.64 -16.08
N ILE A 123 0.02 24.72 -15.23
CA ILE A 123 1.43 24.54 -14.88
C ILE A 123 2.02 23.46 -15.80
N PRO A 124 3.03 23.78 -16.63
CA PRO A 124 3.62 22.80 -17.54
C PRO A 124 4.41 21.73 -16.78
N LYS A 125 4.39 20.49 -17.30
CA LYS A 125 5.11 19.34 -16.71
C LYS A 125 6.60 19.60 -16.48
N SER A 126 7.24 20.39 -17.33
CA SER A 126 8.65 20.78 -17.20
C SER A 126 8.96 21.54 -15.91
N LEU A 127 7.99 22.23 -15.32
CA LEU A 127 8.17 22.90 -14.03
C LEU A 127 8.24 21.88 -12.88
N TYR A 128 7.41 20.83 -12.92
CA TYR A 128 7.45 19.74 -11.95
C TYR A 128 8.76 18.95 -12.05
N GLU A 129 9.28 18.71 -13.25
CA GLU A 129 10.58 18.05 -13.44
C GLU A 129 11.71 18.87 -12.85
N LYS A 130 11.70 20.19 -13.05
CA LYS A 130 12.66 21.11 -12.42
C LYS A 130 12.55 21.11 -10.89
N LEU A 131 11.33 21.19 -10.36
CA LEU A 131 11.08 21.15 -8.92
C LEU A 131 11.51 19.81 -8.32
N ASN A 132 11.19 18.68 -8.92
CA ASN A 132 11.63 17.37 -8.43
C ASN A 132 13.15 17.24 -8.50
N ALA A 133 13.81 17.77 -9.53
CA ALA A 133 15.26 17.81 -9.62
C ALA A 133 15.88 18.70 -8.53
N GLU A 134 15.29 19.85 -8.25
CA GLU A 134 15.73 20.78 -7.19
C GLU A 134 15.45 20.23 -5.78
N GLN A 135 14.27 19.64 -5.57
CA GLN A 135 13.80 19.04 -4.32
C GLN A 135 14.43 17.67 -4.03
N SER A 136 14.99 16.97 -5.03
CA SER A 136 15.79 15.77 -4.80
C SER A 136 17.01 16.04 -3.92
N VAL A 137 17.44 17.32 -3.86
CA VAL A 137 18.51 17.83 -2.99
C VAL A 137 17.89 18.56 -1.77
N TYR A 138 16.72 18.14 -1.30
CA TYR A 138 16.16 18.66 -0.06
C TYR A 138 17.01 18.17 1.13
N LYS A 139 17.76 19.10 1.72
CA LYS A 139 18.41 18.88 3.01
C LYS A 139 17.36 19.07 4.11
N VAL A 140 17.03 17.98 4.81
CA VAL A 140 16.08 18.00 5.94
C VAL A 140 16.47 19.11 6.91
N LYS A 141 15.59 20.09 7.08
CA LYS A 141 15.78 21.11 8.12
C LYS A 141 15.67 20.40 9.46
N ALA A 142 16.67 20.55 10.32
CA ALA A 142 16.57 20.05 11.69
C ALA A 142 15.33 20.63 12.34
N PHE A 143 14.54 19.78 12.99
CA PHE A 143 13.35 20.21 13.73
C PHE A 143 13.77 21.26 14.77
N SER A 144 13.31 22.49 14.59
CA SER A 144 13.56 23.59 15.53
C SER A 144 12.26 23.92 16.24
N LEU A 145 12.29 23.86 17.58
CA LEU A 145 11.20 24.29 18.45
C LEU A 145 11.02 25.82 18.50
N THR A 146 11.66 26.56 17.59
CA THR A 146 11.44 28.00 17.46
C THR A 146 9.97 28.21 17.13
N THR A 147 9.21 28.58 18.16
CA THR A 147 7.90 29.20 18.04
C THR A 147 8.04 30.28 16.99
N VAL A 148 7.38 30.09 15.85
CA VAL A 148 7.16 31.16 14.88
C VAL A 148 6.66 32.36 15.71
N PRO A 149 7.37 33.50 15.74
CA PRO A 149 6.91 34.63 16.51
C PRO A 149 5.50 34.96 16.02
N PRO A 150 4.54 35.26 16.91
CA PRO A 150 3.19 35.57 16.51
C PRO A 150 3.27 36.70 15.48
N VAL A 151 2.79 36.42 14.26
CA VAL A 151 2.66 37.44 13.21
C VAL A 151 1.84 38.58 13.82
N PRO A 152 2.39 39.80 13.94
CA PRO A 152 1.64 40.91 14.51
C PRO A 152 0.38 41.15 13.67
N LEU A 153 -0.78 41.09 14.33
CA LEU A 153 -2.12 41.25 13.74
C LEU A 153 -2.33 42.60 13.03
N GLU A 154 -1.41 43.56 13.16
CA GLU A 154 -1.54 44.90 12.60
C GLU A 154 -1.11 45.03 11.13
N THR A 155 -0.42 44.03 10.56
CA THR A 155 0.11 44.15 9.17
C THR A 155 -0.97 43.96 8.09
N VAL A 156 -2.20 43.58 8.45
CA VAL A 156 -3.30 43.40 7.48
C VAL A 156 -4.15 44.67 7.31
N LEU A 157 -4.03 45.68 8.19
CA LEU A 157 -4.96 46.82 8.23
C LEU A 157 -4.46 48.14 7.60
N THR A 158 -3.26 48.18 7.01
CA THR A 158 -2.70 49.44 6.45
C THR A 158 -2.54 49.46 4.93
N ALA A 159 -2.99 48.44 4.21
CA ALA A 159 -2.87 48.37 2.74
C ALA A 159 -4.09 48.91 1.97
N GLU A 160 -4.96 49.73 2.59
CA GLU A 160 -6.06 50.40 1.87
C GLU A 160 -6.22 51.86 2.34
N THR A 161 -5.25 52.73 2.06
CA THR A 161 -5.53 54.15 1.82
C THR A 161 -4.38 54.77 1.03
N THR A 162 -4.52 54.96 -0.29
CA THR A 162 -3.98 56.09 -1.10
C THR A 162 -4.40 55.97 -2.58
N GLY A 163 -5.24 56.91 -3.04
CA GLY A 163 -5.44 57.36 -4.44
C GLY A 163 -6.29 56.46 -5.36
N THR A 164 -7.25 56.91 -6.18
CA THR A 164 -7.47 58.22 -6.84
C THR A 164 -8.90 58.35 -7.42
N ASN A 165 -9.43 59.58 -7.36
CA ASN A 165 -10.55 60.25 -8.05
C ASN A 165 -11.36 59.54 -9.18
N GLU A 166 -12.70 59.68 -9.17
CA GLU A 166 -13.48 60.61 -10.03
C GLU A 166 -15.02 60.49 -9.86
N THR A 167 -15.63 61.63 -9.50
CA THR A 167 -16.89 62.29 -9.94
C THR A 167 -18.18 61.54 -10.38
N SER A 168 -19.28 61.94 -9.73
CA SER A 168 -20.68 62.12 -10.19
C SER A 168 -21.66 60.93 -10.28
N GLY A 169 -22.85 61.09 -9.67
CA GLY A 169 -24.07 60.34 -10.03
C GLY A 169 -25.06 60.06 -8.89
N THR A 170 -26.19 60.74 -8.92
CA THR A 170 -27.31 60.83 -7.95
C THR A 170 -28.17 59.56 -7.76
N SER A 171 -28.83 59.46 -6.59
CA SER A 171 -30.22 59.02 -6.32
C SER A 171 -30.48 57.66 -5.63
N GLY A 172 -31.29 57.68 -4.55
CA GLY A 172 -32.33 56.66 -4.30
C GLY A 172 -32.22 55.73 -3.07
N THR A 173 -32.93 56.11 -1.99
CA THR A 173 -33.84 55.28 -1.15
C THR A 173 -33.46 53.89 -0.57
N GLY A 174 -33.35 53.87 0.77
CA GLY A 174 -33.90 52.93 1.77
C GLY A 174 -34.19 51.45 1.49
N GLY A 175 -33.71 50.57 2.39
CA GLY A 175 -34.26 49.22 2.63
C GLY A 175 -33.32 48.22 3.32
N THR A 176 -33.65 47.85 4.57
CA THR A 176 -33.43 46.56 5.30
C THR A 176 -32.02 45.91 5.34
N PRO A 177 -31.47 45.52 6.51
CA PRO A 177 -30.18 44.82 6.56
C PRO A 177 -30.32 43.38 6.05
N GLY A 178 -29.87 43.16 4.82
CA GLY A 178 -29.78 41.86 4.17
C GLY A 178 -28.54 41.07 4.62
N THR A 179 -28.73 39.77 4.80
CA THR A 179 -27.72 38.73 4.96
C THR A 179 -26.54 38.92 3.98
N PRO A 180 -25.27 38.84 4.43
CA PRO A 180 -24.14 38.98 3.53
C PRO A 180 -24.13 37.84 2.50
N PRO A 181 -23.86 38.12 1.22
CA PRO A 181 -23.89 37.10 0.18
C PRO A 181 -22.77 36.08 0.39
N ILE A 182 -23.16 34.80 0.49
CA ILE A 182 -22.25 33.66 0.52
C ILE A 182 -21.40 33.71 -0.76
N ARG A 183 -20.10 34.01 -0.63
CA ARG A 183 -19.16 33.95 -1.75
C ARG A 183 -19.10 32.51 -2.23
N LYS A 184 -19.62 32.26 -3.44
CA LYS A 184 -19.48 30.96 -4.10
C LYS A 184 -17.99 30.66 -4.27
N PRO A 185 -17.55 29.41 -4.06
CA PRO A 185 -16.17 29.04 -4.33
C PRO A 185 -15.83 29.35 -5.79
N MET A 186 -14.70 30.02 -6.00
CA MET A 186 -14.20 30.45 -7.32
C MET A 186 -13.92 29.27 -8.27
N PHE A 187 -13.80 28.07 -7.72
CA PHE A 187 -13.55 26.84 -8.45
C PHE A 187 -14.76 25.90 -8.34
N LYS A 188 -15.41 25.64 -9.48
CA LYS A 188 -16.37 24.54 -9.64
C LYS A 188 -15.63 23.38 -10.30
N PRO A 189 -15.25 22.32 -9.57
CA PRO A 189 -14.70 21.13 -10.20
C PRO A 189 -15.78 20.54 -11.12
N THR A 190 -15.52 20.57 -12.43
CA THR A 190 -16.40 19.94 -13.41
C THR A 190 -15.93 18.50 -13.56
N PHE A 191 -16.52 17.59 -12.78
CA PHE A 191 -16.30 16.16 -12.93
C PHE A 191 -16.98 15.70 -14.23
N LYS A 192 -16.19 15.57 -15.31
CA LYS A 192 -16.66 14.92 -16.53
C LYS A 192 -16.72 13.42 -16.23
N LYS A 193 -17.93 12.85 -16.21
CA LYS A 193 -18.11 11.39 -16.10
C LYS A 193 -17.29 10.72 -17.21
N PRO A 194 -16.54 9.65 -16.92
CA PRO A 194 -15.90 8.86 -17.98
C PRO A 194 -17.00 8.39 -18.92
N GLY A 195 -16.86 8.76 -20.20
CA GLY A 195 -17.74 8.29 -21.25
C GLY A 195 -17.61 6.78 -21.39
N ASN A 196 -18.73 6.12 -21.59
CA ASN A 196 -18.79 4.72 -21.94
C ASN A 196 -18.19 4.58 -23.35
N GLU A 197 -16.91 4.26 -23.44
CA GLU A 197 -16.32 3.74 -24.68
C GLU A 197 -16.59 2.23 -24.74
N GLN A 198 -17.32 1.85 -25.79
CA GLN A 198 -17.47 0.47 -26.26
C GLN A 198 -16.15 -0.03 -26.84
#